data_AF-A0A954FJ37-F1
#
_entry.id   AF-A0A954FJ37-F1
#
_cell.length_a   1.000
_cell.length_b   1.000
_cell.length_c   1.000
_cell.angle_alpha   90.00
_cell.angle_beta   90.00
_cell.angle_gamma   90.00
#
_symmetry.space_group_name_H-M   'P 1'
#
loop_
_entity.id
_entity.type
_entity.pdbx_description
1 polymer ?
#
loop_
_entity_poly.entity_id
_entity_poly.type
_entity_poly.pdbx_seq_one_letter_code
_entity_poly.pdbx_strand_id
1 'polypeptide(L)'
;MSQTDTTAISVAWISRGRLFVQRAGMPLKEIESDFAKQALTREMRDSQANAWKGRSGVWGNLGMQPPGIAPWEDSDPRRQIRFVTVAVGETADEIFYTLDMGAVGGLFSYNMRTDIERRLVHRQGFVLRDLSRHRKDGELALSLPREDGTVGLKITRPDGLYGKDVAMSDSLDESPSWLHDDSKKLVFQSAAIGRNEHGYIVGKSQYRIELLDLESEELKTLHEEAGFDLLQPRMMPDGSLIYIRRPYQQQQTQRPVSFVDVLMDVLLFPYRLLRTFVYFFNFMSMMFAGKPLISAGGPLSAKKQANPYLMLWGQAVDTQKVLNQDRDGSAKKPLVPKEWQLIRRQPDGSESKLADNVLSWSACSAGTIAWTDGRSLYRLKPDRQSEVIASADLIERIAVLS
;
A
#
# COMPACT_ATOMS: atom_id res chain seq x y z
N MET A 1 17.84 -36.81 -10.92
CA MET A 1 17.63 -36.39 -12.34
C MET A 1 16.16 -36.17 -12.57
N SER A 2 15.85 -35.13 -13.36
CA SER A 2 14.53 -34.58 -13.74
C SER A 2 13.80 -33.83 -12.61
N GLN A 3 13.38 -32.58 -12.75
CA GLN A 3 13.04 -31.82 -13.97
C GLN A 3 13.57 -30.37 -13.89
N THR A 4 14.51 -30.04 -14.77
CA THR A 4 14.70 -28.69 -15.28
C THR A 4 13.78 -28.51 -16.48
N ASP A 5 12.70 -27.77 -16.31
CA ASP A 5 12.10 -27.02 -17.41
C ASP A 5 11.23 -25.87 -16.86
N THR A 6 11.85 -25.00 -16.07
CA THR A 6 11.26 -23.71 -15.70
C THR A 6 11.69 -22.72 -16.77
N THR A 7 10.82 -22.44 -17.73
CA THR A 7 10.91 -21.19 -18.52
C THR A 7 10.80 -20.04 -17.54
N ALA A 8 11.91 -19.62 -16.95
CA ALA A 8 11.89 -18.84 -15.73
C ALA A 8 11.48 -17.39 -16.04
N ILE A 9 10.35 -16.96 -15.49
CA ILE A 9 9.88 -15.58 -15.52
C ILE A 9 10.75 -14.73 -14.60
N SER A 10 11.04 -13.49 -14.99
CA SER A 10 11.70 -12.54 -14.08
C SER A 10 10.65 -11.65 -13.42
N VAL A 11 10.63 -11.62 -12.09
CA VAL A 11 9.58 -10.96 -11.32
C VAL A 11 10.14 -10.31 -10.06
N ALA A 12 9.65 -9.12 -9.77
CA ALA A 12 9.88 -8.42 -8.52
C ALA A 12 8.58 -8.38 -7.70
N TRP A 13 8.69 -8.47 -6.38
CA TRP A 13 7.53 -8.31 -5.50
C TRP A 13 7.89 -7.69 -4.16
N ILE A 14 6.90 -7.06 -3.53
CA ILE A 14 7.00 -6.52 -2.19
C ILE A 14 6.29 -7.46 -1.23
N SER A 15 6.96 -7.84 -0.15
CA SER A 15 6.39 -8.66 0.93
C SER A 15 6.79 -8.10 2.29
N ARG A 16 5.78 -7.79 3.12
CA ARG A 16 5.95 -7.11 4.42
C ARG A 16 6.84 -5.86 4.32
N GLY A 17 6.63 -5.05 3.29
CA GLY A 17 7.44 -3.86 3.03
C GLY A 17 8.90 -4.11 2.62
N ARG A 18 9.32 -5.35 2.29
CA ARG A 18 10.64 -5.68 1.74
C ARG A 18 10.53 -6.02 0.26
N LEU A 19 11.55 -5.68 -0.53
CA LEU A 19 11.55 -5.90 -1.97
C LEU A 19 12.40 -7.11 -2.35
N PHE A 20 11.80 -8.04 -3.09
CA PHE A 20 12.44 -9.25 -3.57
C PHE A 20 12.42 -9.30 -5.09
N VAL A 21 13.46 -9.88 -5.67
CA VAL A 21 13.60 -10.07 -7.12
C VAL A 21 14.05 -11.51 -7.38
N GLN A 22 13.28 -12.19 -8.23
CA GLN A 22 13.61 -13.50 -8.79
C GLN A 22 13.82 -13.33 -10.29
N ARG A 23 15.06 -13.45 -10.76
CA ARG A 23 15.37 -13.46 -12.20
C ARG A 23 15.47 -14.88 -12.71
N ALA A 24 15.26 -15.03 -14.02
CA ALA A 24 15.39 -16.30 -14.71
C ALA A 24 16.76 -16.95 -14.45
N GLY A 25 16.78 -18.14 -13.83
CA GLY A 25 18.01 -18.89 -13.56
C GLY A 25 18.95 -18.31 -12.50
N MET A 26 18.56 -17.24 -11.81
CA MET A 26 19.32 -16.65 -10.70
C MET A 26 18.70 -17.01 -9.35
N PRO A 27 19.45 -16.99 -8.24
CA PRO A 27 18.86 -17.12 -6.92
C PRO A 27 17.98 -15.91 -6.59
N LEU A 28 17.03 -16.12 -5.69
CA LEU A 28 16.22 -15.06 -5.09
C LEU A 28 17.15 -14.01 -4.45
N LYS A 29 17.02 -12.75 -4.87
CA LYS A 29 17.76 -11.62 -4.30
C LYS A 29 16.78 -10.70 -3.57
N GLU A 30 17.10 -10.36 -2.33
CA GLU A 30 16.46 -9.24 -1.65
C GLU A 30 17.18 -7.94 -2.00
N ILE A 31 16.40 -6.91 -2.36
CA ILE A 31 16.91 -5.58 -2.66
C ILE A 31 16.88 -4.79 -1.36
N GLU A 32 18.05 -4.39 -0.89
CA GLU A 32 18.18 -3.45 0.23
C GLU A 32 18.59 -2.09 -0.32
N SER A 33 17.93 -1.02 0.14
CA SER A 33 18.30 0.34 -0.24
C SER A 33 19.45 0.85 0.64
N ASP A 34 20.49 1.39 0.01
CA ASP A 34 21.60 2.01 0.72
C ASP A 34 21.15 3.31 1.39
N PHE A 35 20.22 4.04 0.77
CA PHE A 35 19.60 5.21 1.40
C PHE A 35 18.81 4.83 2.65
N ALA A 36 18.06 3.72 2.62
CA ALA A 36 17.35 3.23 3.79
C ALA A 36 18.31 2.90 4.95
N LYS A 37 19.40 2.18 4.65
CA LYS A 37 20.44 1.87 5.64
C LYS A 37 21.07 3.12 6.24
N GLN A 38 21.40 4.10 5.39
CA GLN A 38 21.97 5.36 5.84
C GLN A 38 20.99 6.18 6.67
N ALA A 39 19.71 6.23 6.29
CA ALA A 39 18.66 6.90 7.03
C ALA A 39 18.49 6.28 8.43
N LEU A 40 18.39 4.95 8.52
CA LEU A 40 18.35 4.22 9.79
C LEU A 40 19.59 4.49 10.65
N THR A 41 20.77 4.49 10.03
CA THR A 41 22.03 4.76 10.75
C THR A 41 22.08 6.18 11.29
N ARG A 42 21.58 7.17 10.53
CA ARG A 42 21.46 8.57 10.98
C ARG A 42 20.49 8.69 12.13
N GLU A 43 19.31 8.08 12.03
CA GLU A 43 18.31 8.07 13.09
C GLU A 43 18.84 7.41 14.37
N MET A 44 19.54 6.29 14.25
CA MET A 44 20.21 5.65 15.39
C MET A 44 21.28 6.54 16.02
N ARG A 45 22.10 7.24 15.22
CA ARG A 45 23.10 8.18 15.72
C ARG A 45 22.46 9.39 16.40
N ASP A 46 21.41 9.95 15.81
CA ASP A 46 20.69 11.10 16.36
C ASP A 46 19.98 10.73 17.67
N SER A 47 19.39 9.53 17.74
CA SER A 47 18.83 8.97 18.97
C SER A 47 19.90 8.81 20.05
N GLN A 48 21.04 8.21 19.74
CA GLN A 48 22.17 8.06 20.67
C GLN A 48 22.74 9.42 21.11
N ALA A 49 22.91 10.35 20.18
CA ALA A 49 23.45 11.68 20.45
C ALA A 49 22.49 12.58 21.22
N ASN A 50 21.17 12.38 21.11
CA ASN A 50 20.16 13.10 21.90
C ASN A 50 19.68 12.32 23.13
N ALA A 51 20.18 11.10 23.37
CA ALA A 51 19.81 10.29 24.53
C ALA A 51 20.10 10.99 25.87
N TRP A 52 21.12 11.85 25.91
CA TRP A 52 21.43 12.64 27.11
C TRP A 52 20.42 13.78 27.36
N LYS A 53 19.80 14.35 26.31
CA LYS A 53 18.78 15.41 26.46
C LYS A 53 17.48 14.86 27.05
N GLY A 54 17.15 13.60 26.75
CA GLY A 54 16.06 12.88 27.42
C GLY A 54 16.35 12.54 28.88
N ARG A 55 17.62 12.60 29.32
CA ARG A 55 18.05 12.28 30.69
C ARG A 55 18.43 13.49 31.55
N SER A 56 18.59 14.69 30.99
CA SER A 56 19.17 15.84 31.68
C SER A 56 18.17 16.78 32.40
N GLY A 57 16.99 16.27 32.78
CA GLY A 57 16.00 17.01 33.59
C GLY A 57 15.69 16.29 34.90
N VAL A 58 14.98 16.96 35.83
CA VAL A 58 14.50 16.36 37.11
C VAL A 58 13.84 14.99 36.87
N TRP A 59 13.11 14.85 35.76
CA TRP A 59 12.44 13.63 35.33
C TRP A 59 13.40 12.55 34.80
N GLY A 60 14.41 12.94 34.02
CA GLY A 60 15.42 12.04 33.47
C GLY A 60 16.33 11.40 34.53
N ASN A 61 16.62 12.11 35.63
CA ASN A 61 17.35 11.57 36.79
C ASN A 61 16.51 10.62 37.66
N LEU A 62 15.18 10.71 37.60
CA LEU A 62 14.26 9.79 38.29
C LEU A 62 13.84 8.59 37.42
N GLY A 63 14.35 8.50 36.18
CA GLY A 63 13.96 7.46 35.22
C GLY A 63 12.52 7.61 34.72
N MET A 64 11.95 8.82 34.75
CA MET A 64 10.57 9.11 34.40
C MET A 64 10.48 10.10 33.22
N GLN A 65 9.44 9.99 32.42
CA GLN A 65 9.14 10.95 31.34
C GLN A 65 8.49 12.22 31.91
N PRO A 66 8.80 13.43 31.38
CA PRO A 66 8.19 14.67 31.83
C PRO A 66 6.66 14.67 31.62
N PRO A 67 5.86 15.16 32.59
CA PRO A 67 4.42 15.30 32.42
C PRO A 67 4.13 16.37 31.35
N GLY A 68 3.42 15.98 30.30
CA GLY A 68 3.11 16.83 29.13
C GLY A 68 3.65 16.27 27.81
N ILE A 69 4.68 15.41 27.86
CA ILE A 69 5.06 14.54 26.73
C ILE A 69 4.22 13.29 26.90
N ALA A 70 3.24 13.09 26.03
CA ALA A 70 2.36 11.96 26.18
C ALA A 70 3.13 10.65 25.90
N PRO A 71 2.83 9.53 26.58
CA PRO A 71 3.46 8.24 26.30
C PRO A 71 3.30 7.74 24.85
N TRP A 72 2.43 8.36 24.04
CA TRP A 72 2.31 8.10 22.60
C TRP A 72 3.31 8.91 21.74
N GLU A 73 3.87 9.99 22.26
CA GLU A 73 4.86 10.83 21.57
C GLU A 73 6.25 10.15 21.54
N ASP A 74 6.51 9.32 22.55
CA ASP A 74 7.68 8.43 22.63
C ASP A 74 7.29 6.96 22.34
N SER A 75 6.21 6.76 21.58
CA SER A 75 6.04 5.47 20.91
C SER A 75 7.16 5.41 19.88
N ASP A 76 8.32 4.82 20.22
CA ASP A 76 9.41 4.46 19.30
C ASP A 76 8.75 3.89 18.05
N PRO A 77 8.54 4.70 17.00
CA PRO A 77 8.09 4.16 15.77
C PRO A 77 9.45 3.86 15.18
N ARG A 78 9.94 2.64 15.37
CA ARG A 78 10.81 2.07 14.34
C ARG A 78 9.94 2.11 13.10
N ARG A 79 9.90 3.27 12.44
CA ARG A 79 9.14 3.60 11.26
C ARG A 79 9.80 2.69 10.26
N GLN A 80 9.24 1.50 10.13
CA GLN A 80 9.83 0.46 9.32
C GLN A 80 9.91 1.05 7.93
N ILE A 81 11.14 1.26 7.47
CA ILE A 81 11.36 1.65 6.09
C ILE A 81 10.72 0.57 5.25
N ARG A 82 9.72 0.97 4.47
CA ARG A 82 8.91 0.06 3.68
C ARG A 82 9.01 0.42 2.21
N PHE A 83 9.24 -0.59 1.39
CA PHE A 83 8.97 -0.52 -0.02
C PHE A 83 7.45 -0.48 -0.21
N VAL A 84 6.96 0.47 -1.03
CA VAL A 84 5.50 0.69 -1.21
C VAL A 84 5.04 0.24 -2.59
N THR A 85 5.75 0.63 -3.65
CA THR A 85 5.47 0.18 -5.01
C THR A 85 6.76 -0.16 -5.76
N VAL A 86 6.62 -0.98 -6.80
CA VAL A 86 7.68 -1.37 -7.73
C VAL A 86 7.14 -1.37 -9.14
N ALA A 87 7.92 -0.87 -10.09
CA ALA A 87 7.61 -0.89 -11.52
C ALA A 87 8.86 -1.18 -12.35
N VAL A 88 8.66 -1.59 -13.61
CA VAL A 88 9.74 -1.90 -14.56
C VAL A 88 10.42 -0.61 -15.02
N GLY A 89 11.75 -0.70 -15.14
CA GLY A 89 12.63 0.34 -15.64
C GLY A 89 12.60 0.54 -17.16
N GLU A 90 13.63 1.20 -17.68
CA GLU A 90 13.86 1.27 -19.14
C GLU A 90 14.27 -0.11 -19.70
N THR A 91 15.03 -0.86 -18.91
CA THR A 91 15.50 -2.21 -19.25
C THR A 91 14.93 -3.22 -18.26
N ALA A 92 14.91 -4.51 -18.63
CA ALA A 92 14.55 -5.59 -17.72
C ALA A 92 15.51 -5.70 -16.51
N ASP A 93 16.65 -5.02 -16.56
CA ASP A 93 17.63 -4.94 -15.48
C ASP A 93 17.43 -3.73 -14.55
N GLU A 94 16.48 -2.85 -14.86
CA GLU A 94 16.19 -1.67 -14.07
C GLU A 94 14.78 -1.77 -13.48
N ILE A 95 14.63 -1.33 -12.24
CA ILE A 95 13.35 -1.19 -11.56
C ILE A 95 13.24 0.19 -10.94
N PHE A 96 12.03 0.72 -10.89
CA PHE A 96 11.68 1.86 -10.03
C PHE A 96 11.00 1.33 -8.79
N TYR A 97 11.31 1.90 -7.63
CA TYR A 97 10.56 1.64 -6.41
C TYR A 97 10.43 2.89 -5.57
N THR A 98 9.47 2.85 -4.66
CA THR A 98 9.32 3.88 -3.64
C THR A 98 9.56 3.35 -2.26
N LEU A 99 10.19 4.20 -1.45
CA LEU A 99 10.39 3.98 -0.03
C LEU A 99 9.58 4.98 0.76
N ASP A 100 8.89 4.47 1.76
CA ASP A 100 8.30 5.25 2.83
C ASP A 100 9.12 5.03 4.10
N MET A 101 9.74 6.11 4.57
CA MET A 101 10.55 6.18 5.80
C MET A 101 9.81 7.03 6.85
N GLY A 102 8.48 7.10 6.75
CA GLY A 102 7.59 7.85 7.62
C GLY A 102 7.49 9.33 7.24
N ALA A 103 8.32 10.20 7.83
CA ALA A 103 8.24 11.63 7.54
C ALA A 103 8.77 11.98 6.14
N VAL A 104 9.66 11.14 5.62
CA VAL A 104 10.30 11.31 4.32
C VAL A 104 10.00 10.08 3.48
N GLY A 105 9.64 10.31 2.23
CA GLY A 105 9.58 9.25 1.24
C GLY A 105 10.42 9.61 0.03
N GLY A 106 10.63 8.63 -0.83
CA GLY A 106 11.37 8.86 -2.07
C GLY A 106 11.04 7.87 -3.17
N LEU A 107 11.37 8.30 -4.38
CA LEU A 107 11.36 7.52 -5.61
C LEU A 107 12.81 7.26 -6.02
N PHE A 108 13.11 6.01 -6.29
CA PHE A 108 14.44 5.54 -6.63
C PHE A 108 14.37 4.67 -7.89
N SER A 109 15.43 4.70 -8.69
CA SER A 109 15.69 3.66 -9.68
C SER A 109 16.86 2.80 -9.23
N TYR A 110 16.80 1.52 -9.56
CA TYR A 110 17.84 0.57 -9.18
C TYR A 110 18.16 -0.33 -10.36
N ASN A 111 19.45 -0.38 -10.71
CA ASN A 111 19.96 -1.24 -11.75
C ASN A 111 20.50 -2.53 -11.13
N MET A 112 19.82 -3.65 -11.38
CA MET A 112 20.12 -4.96 -10.83
C MET A 112 21.41 -5.57 -11.41
N ARG A 113 21.88 -5.10 -12.57
CA ARG A 113 23.12 -5.57 -13.20
C ARG A 113 24.35 -4.88 -12.61
N THR A 114 24.29 -3.57 -12.40
CA THR A 114 25.41 -2.78 -11.85
C THR A 114 25.35 -2.63 -10.33
N ASP A 115 24.24 -3.02 -9.69
CA ASP A 115 24.00 -2.85 -8.26
C ASP A 115 24.01 -1.36 -7.84
N ILE A 116 23.54 -0.48 -8.72
CA ILE A 116 23.56 0.98 -8.49
C ILE A 116 22.13 1.47 -8.25
N GLU A 117 21.93 2.07 -7.07
CA GLU A 117 20.72 2.81 -6.70
C GLU A 117 20.87 4.29 -7.05
N ARG A 118 19.89 4.86 -7.75
CA ARG A 118 19.80 6.29 -8.06
C ARG A 118 18.57 6.88 -7.40
N ARG A 119 18.78 8.01 -6.71
CA ARG A 119 17.72 8.77 -6.07
C ARG A 119 17.15 9.79 -7.04
N LEU A 120 15.86 9.69 -7.32
CA LEU A 120 15.16 10.58 -8.24
C LEU A 120 14.45 11.68 -7.46
N VAL A 121 13.60 11.29 -6.50
CA VAL A 121 12.88 12.20 -5.61
C VAL A 121 13.07 11.76 -4.18
N HIS A 122 13.34 12.71 -3.28
CA HIS A 122 13.43 12.42 -1.85
C HIS A 122 13.12 13.69 -1.06
N ARG A 123 11.93 13.73 -0.44
CA ARG A 123 11.44 14.92 0.28
C ARG A 123 10.44 14.53 1.36
N GLN A 124 10.23 15.44 2.31
CA GLN A 124 9.22 15.28 3.34
C GLN A 124 7.82 15.20 2.72
N GLY A 125 6.97 14.34 3.30
CA GLY A 125 5.58 14.17 2.86
C GLY A 125 5.42 13.54 1.47
N PHE A 126 6.48 13.05 0.83
CA PHE A 126 6.36 12.33 -0.44
C PHE A 126 5.79 10.94 -0.20
N VAL A 127 4.50 10.77 -0.47
CA VAL A 127 3.82 9.48 -0.46
C VAL A 127 3.39 9.19 -1.89
N LEU A 128 3.67 7.98 -2.37
CA LEU A 128 3.25 7.53 -3.70
C LEU A 128 2.44 6.25 -3.57
N ARG A 129 1.25 6.22 -4.19
CA ARG A 129 0.40 5.04 -4.21
C ARG A 129 0.80 4.06 -5.29
N ASP A 130 1.05 4.55 -6.49
CA ASP A 130 1.42 3.71 -7.62
C ASP A 130 2.14 4.49 -8.71
N LEU A 131 2.83 3.78 -9.61
CA LEU A 131 3.61 4.39 -10.67
C LEU A 131 3.68 3.54 -11.94
N SER A 132 3.80 4.21 -13.09
CA SER A 132 4.01 3.56 -14.38
C SER A 132 4.90 4.41 -15.28
N ARG A 133 5.81 3.77 -16.02
CA ARG A 133 6.74 4.43 -16.94
C ARG A 133 6.27 4.31 -18.38
N HIS A 134 6.28 5.42 -19.11
CA HIS A 134 6.05 5.45 -20.55
C HIS A 134 7.24 4.82 -21.26
N ARG A 135 7.00 3.87 -22.17
CA ARG A 135 8.09 3.05 -22.75
C ARG A 135 9.09 3.86 -23.55
N LYS A 136 8.56 4.72 -24.43
CA LYS A 136 9.33 5.52 -25.39
C LYS A 136 10.00 6.72 -24.73
N ASP A 137 9.23 7.55 -24.03
CA ASP A 137 9.72 8.84 -23.51
C ASP A 137 10.29 8.74 -22.09
N GLY A 138 10.01 7.63 -21.38
CA GLY A 138 10.41 7.43 -20.00
C GLY A 138 9.66 8.29 -18.97
N GLU A 139 8.65 9.06 -19.39
CA GLU A 139 7.78 9.83 -18.50
C GLU A 139 7.13 8.91 -17.46
N LEU A 140 6.99 9.41 -16.23
CA LEU A 140 6.41 8.65 -15.13
C LEU A 140 5.02 9.18 -14.82
N ALA A 141 4.03 8.31 -14.83
CA ALA A 141 2.69 8.57 -14.31
C ALA A 141 2.62 8.13 -12.86
N LEU A 142 2.24 9.03 -11.97
CA LEU A 142 2.30 8.88 -10.52
C LEU A 142 0.90 9.10 -9.90
N SER A 143 0.47 8.23 -9.01
CA SER A 143 -0.70 8.46 -8.15
C SER A 143 -0.29 9.00 -6.79
N LEU A 144 -0.56 10.29 -6.56
CA LEU A 144 -0.14 11.00 -5.35
C LEU A 144 -1.37 11.37 -4.50
N PRO A 145 -1.43 10.92 -3.23
CA PRO A 145 -2.44 11.40 -2.30
C PRO A 145 -2.21 12.88 -2.00
N ARG A 146 -3.31 13.60 -1.84
CA ARG A 146 -3.34 15.02 -1.48
C ARG A 146 -3.85 15.19 -0.05
N GLU A 147 -3.61 16.36 0.53
CA GLU A 147 -4.00 16.67 1.91
C GLU A 147 -5.52 16.68 2.12
N ASP A 148 -6.28 16.93 1.06
CA ASP A 148 -7.74 16.93 1.04
C ASP A 148 -8.37 15.52 1.02
N GLY A 149 -7.54 14.47 1.00
CA GLY A 149 -7.96 13.07 0.93
C GLY A 149 -8.22 12.53 -0.48
N THR A 150 -8.05 13.34 -1.53
CA THR A 150 -8.08 12.89 -2.93
C THR A 150 -6.76 12.21 -3.31
N VAL A 151 -6.77 11.50 -4.43
CA VAL A 151 -5.54 11.00 -5.07
C VAL A 151 -5.56 11.51 -6.49
N GLY A 152 -4.53 12.27 -6.85
CA GLY A 152 -4.41 12.85 -8.19
C GLY A 152 -3.32 12.16 -9.01
N LEU A 153 -3.48 12.26 -10.32
CA LEU A 153 -2.45 11.82 -11.27
C LEU A 153 -1.50 12.96 -11.61
N LYS A 154 -0.21 12.65 -11.51
CA LYS A 154 0.89 13.55 -11.89
C LYS A 154 1.80 12.87 -12.89
N ILE A 155 2.08 13.57 -13.99
CA ILE A 155 3.06 13.13 -15.00
C ILE A 155 4.36 13.87 -14.75
N THR A 156 5.45 13.14 -14.58
CA THR A 156 6.80 13.70 -14.38
C THR A 156 7.75 13.21 -15.46
N ARG A 157 8.89 13.89 -15.55
CA ARG A 157 10.03 13.41 -16.34
C ARG A 157 10.62 12.12 -15.75
N PRO A 158 11.50 11.40 -16.48
CA PRO A 158 12.16 10.19 -15.99
C PRO A 158 12.98 10.39 -14.70
N ASP A 159 13.44 11.62 -14.45
CA ASP A 159 14.16 12.02 -13.24
C ASP A 159 13.23 12.25 -12.02
N GLY A 160 11.92 12.12 -12.20
CA GLY A 160 10.90 12.37 -11.18
C GLY A 160 10.65 13.86 -10.87
N LEU A 161 11.32 14.77 -11.58
CA LEU A 161 11.17 16.22 -11.39
C LEU A 161 10.11 16.81 -12.32
N TYR A 162 9.70 18.05 -12.01
CA TYR A 162 8.79 18.86 -12.83
C TYR A 162 7.48 18.15 -13.19
N GLY A 163 6.70 17.80 -12.17
CA GLY A 163 5.42 17.10 -12.38
C GLY A 163 4.25 18.02 -12.70
N LYS A 164 3.49 17.71 -13.76
CA LYS A 164 2.20 18.33 -14.10
C LYS A 164 1.06 17.46 -13.54
N ASP A 165 0.13 18.07 -12.82
CA ASP A 165 -1.13 17.43 -12.46
C ASP A 165 -2.01 17.33 -13.72
N VAL A 166 -2.52 16.13 -14.02
CA VAL A 166 -3.32 15.88 -15.24
C VAL A 166 -4.77 15.51 -14.95
N ALA A 167 -5.07 15.04 -13.74
CA ALA A 167 -6.42 14.86 -13.24
C ALA A 167 -6.59 15.66 -11.93
N MET A 168 -7.59 16.54 -11.89
CA MET A 168 -7.87 17.45 -10.77
C MET A 168 -9.30 17.36 -10.26
N SER A 169 -9.98 16.23 -10.47
CA SER A 169 -11.29 15.95 -9.89
C SER A 169 -11.21 15.63 -8.40
N ASP A 170 -12.35 15.76 -7.71
CA ASP A 170 -12.54 15.26 -6.34
C ASP A 170 -12.74 13.74 -6.37
N SER A 171 -11.65 13.04 -6.70
CA SER A 171 -11.61 11.60 -6.93
C SER A 171 -10.35 10.94 -6.35
N LEU A 172 -10.38 9.63 -6.33
CA LEU A 172 -9.26 8.75 -6.01
C LEU A 172 -8.75 8.12 -7.30
N ASP A 173 -7.80 8.78 -7.97
CA ASP A 173 -7.23 8.33 -9.24
C ASP A 173 -5.96 7.51 -8.98
N GLU A 174 -6.06 6.19 -9.20
CA GLU A 174 -5.06 5.21 -8.79
C GLU A 174 -4.61 4.27 -9.93
N SER A 175 -3.50 3.57 -9.70
CA SER A 175 -2.93 2.57 -10.63
C SER A 175 -2.87 3.00 -12.10
N PRO A 176 -2.19 4.12 -12.39
CA PRO A 176 -1.97 4.56 -13.75
C PRO A 176 -1.14 3.53 -14.51
N SER A 177 -1.53 3.24 -15.75
CA SER A 177 -0.83 2.37 -16.67
C SER A 177 -0.82 3.01 -18.05
N TRP A 178 0.38 3.19 -18.62
CA TRP A 178 0.51 3.64 -20.00
C TRP A 178 0.02 2.57 -20.96
N LEU A 179 -0.53 3.00 -22.10
CA LEU A 179 -0.79 2.10 -23.21
C LEU A 179 0.54 1.59 -23.80
N HIS A 180 0.47 0.43 -24.46
CA HIS A 180 1.64 -0.25 -25.03
C HIS A 180 2.00 0.23 -26.45
N ASP A 181 1.21 1.15 -27.02
CA ASP A 181 1.27 1.62 -28.41
C ASP A 181 2.08 2.92 -28.60
N ASP A 182 2.93 3.27 -27.62
CA ASP A 182 3.72 4.50 -27.55
C ASP A 182 2.92 5.81 -27.60
N SER A 183 1.59 5.73 -27.49
CA SER A 183 0.74 6.92 -27.37
C SER A 183 0.81 7.51 -25.96
N LYS A 184 0.61 8.81 -25.84
CA LYS A 184 0.50 9.50 -24.53
C LYS A 184 -0.87 9.30 -23.89
N LYS A 185 -1.36 8.07 -23.91
CA LYS A 185 -2.63 7.65 -23.32
C LYS A 185 -2.39 6.82 -22.07
N LEU A 186 -3.19 7.10 -21.05
CA LEU A 186 -3.09 6.50 -19.74
C LEU A 186 -4.43 5.88 -19.36
N VAL A 187 -4.40 4.62 -18.94
CA VAL A 187 -5.53 3.96 -18.29
C VAL A 187 -5.30 3.97 -16.78
N PHE A 188 -6.34 4.25 -16.01
CA PHE A 188 -6.28 4.27 -14.55
C PHE A 188 -7.65 3.95 -13.95
N GLN A 189 -7.67 3.65 -12.65
CA GLN A 189 -8.92 3.50 -11.91
C GLN A 189 -9.28 4.82 -11.23
N SER A 190 -10.55 5.21 -11.27
CA SER A 190 -11.04 6.41 -10.58
C SER A 190 -12.28 6.09 -9.75
N ALA A 191 -12.37 6.67 -8.57
CA ALA A 191 -13.57 6.67 -7.75
C ALA A 191 -13.86 8.09 -7.25
N ALA A 192 -15.07 8.58 -7.46
CA ALA A 192 -15.50 9.88 -6.97
C ALA A 192 -15.64 9.88 -5.45
N ILE A 193 -15.36 11.03 -4.83
CA ILE A 193 -15.52 11.23 -3.39
C ILE A 193 -16.77 12.07 -3.15
N GLY A 194 -17.61 11.64 -2.22
CA GLY A 194 -18.74 12.42 -1.72
C GLY A 194 -18.35 13.17 -0.46
N ARG A 195 -18.56 14.48 -0.42
CA ARG A 195 -18.32 15.33 0.75
C ARG A 195 -19.61 15.86 1.34
N ASN A 196 -19.63 16.11 2.65
CA ASN A 196 -20.71 16.87 3.29
C ASN A 196 -20.46 18.38 3.20
N GLU A 197 -21.40 19.17 3.73
CA GLU A 197 -21.34 20.65 3.75
C GLU A 197 -20.09 21.21 4.46
N HIS A 198 -19.45 20.42 5.32
CA HIS A 198 -18.24 20.80 6.06
C HIS A 198 -16.95 20.35 5.35
N GLY A 199 -17.05 19.80 4.14
CA GLY A 199 -15.91 19.33 3.34
C GLY A 199 -15.35 17.96 3.76
N TYR A 200 -15.98 17.28 4.72
CA TYR A 200 -15.56 15.94 5.13
C TYR A 200 -16.03 14.87 4.15
N ILE A 201 -15.18 13.89 3.91
CA ILE A 201 -15.50 12.71 3.09
C ILE A 201 -16.55 11.86 3.80
N VAL A 202 -17.72 11.72 3.19
CA VAL A 202 -18.84 10.91 3.69
C VAL A 202 -19.07 9.64 2.86
N GLY A 203 -18.59 9.63 1.62
CA GLY A 203 -18.77 8.51 0.73
C GLY A 203 -17.70 8.45 -0.35
N LYS A 204 -17.66 7.31 -1.02
CA LYS A 204 -16.80 7.00 -2.14
C LYS A 204 -17.65 6.26 -3.16
N SER A 205 -17.45 6.49 -4.45
CA SER A 205 -18.11 5.68 -5.49
C SER A 205 -17.39 4.34 -5.71
N GLN A 206 -17.98 3.50 -6.55
CA GLN A 206 -17.28 2.36 -7.15
C GLN A 206 -16.10 2.85 -7.98
N TYR A 207 -15.04 2.05 -8.03
CA TYR A 207 -13.95 2.28 -8.98
C TYR A 207 -14.38 1.90 -10.40
N ARG A 208 -14.25 2.86 -11.32
CA ARG A 208 -14.38 2.68 -12.76
C ARG A 208 -13.04 2.82 -13.45
N ILE A 209 -12.95 2.35 -14.69
CA ILE A 209 -11.75 2.44 -15.52
C ILE A 209 -11.90 3.62 -16.48
N GLU A 210 -10.94 4.52 -16.43
CA GLU A 210 -10.87 5.70 -17.28
C GLU A 210 -9.63 5.66 -18.19
N LEU A 211 -9.78 6.29 -19.36
CA LEU A 211 -8.71 6.57 -20.32
C LEU A 211 -8.54 8.08 -20.41
N LEU A 212 -7.33 8.54 -20.13
CA LEU A 212 -6.91 9.92 -20.34
C LEU A 212 -5.97 9.98 -21.55
N ASP A 213 -6.31 10.79 -22.54
CA ASP A 213 -5.42 11.15 -23.64
C ASP A 213 -4.77 12.51 -23.31
N LEU A 214 -3.44 12.52 -23.16
CA LEU A 214 -2.71 13.74 -22.80
C LEU A 214 -2.50 14.69 -23.98
N GLU A 215 -2.71 14.23 -25.22
CA GLU A 215 -2.57 15.07 -26.41
C GLU A 215 -3.87 15.83 -26.71
N SER A 216 -5.01 15.15 -26.62
CA SER A 216 -6.32 15.79 -26.78
C SER A 216 -6.87 16.39 -25.48
N GLU A 217 -6.26 16.07 -24.33
CA GLU A 217 -6.75 16.38 -22.99
C GLU A 217 -8.17 15.84 -22.73
N GLU A 218 -8.56 14.77 -23.43
CA GLU A 218 -9.86 14.12 -23.28
C GLU A 218 -9.82 12.98 -22.26
N LEU A 219 -10.85 12.94 -21.41
CA LEU A 219 -11.09 11.88 -20.45
C LEU A 219 -12.32 11.06 -20.87
N LYS A 220 -12.16 9.75 -20.97
CA LYS A 220 -13.23 8.82 -21.37
C LYS A 220 -13.35 7.65 -20.41
N THR A 221 -14.55 7.38 -19.93
CA THR A 221 -14.85 6.13 -19.21
C THR A 221 -14.78 4.95 -20.16
N LEU A 222 -13.86 4.02 -19.93
CA LEU A 222 -13.75 2.79 -20.72
C LEU A 222 -14.70 1.71 -20.22
N HIS A 223 -14.81 1.58 -18.90
CA HIS A 223 -15.62 0.55 -18.30
C HIS A 223 -16.04 0.91 -16.87
N GLU A 224 -17.31 0.63 -16.56
CA GLU A 224 -17.88 0.69 -15.23
C GLU A 224 -18.83 -0.50 -15.06
N GLU A 225 -18.93 -1.03 -13.84
CA GLU A 225 -19.81 -2.14 -13.53
C GLU A 225 -20.49 -1.90 -12.19
N ALA A 226 -21.82 -1.91 -12.18
CA ALA A 226 -22.59 -1.62 -10.98
C ALA A 226 -22.37 -2.70 -9.91
N GLY A 227 -21.98 -2.28 -8.71
CA GLY A 227 -21.78 -3.18 -7.56
C GLY A 227 -20.39 -3.81 -7.50
N PHE A 228 -19.48 -3.43 -8.40
CA PHE A 228 -18.10 -3.91 -8.41
C PHE A 228 -17.11 -2.74 -8.44
N ASP A 229 -15.96 -2.93 -7.80
CA ASP A 229 -14.78 -2.10 -7.99
C ASP A 229 -13.89 -2.73 -9.06
N LEU A 230 -13.47 -1.90 -10.02
CA LEU A 230 -12.52 -2.28 -11.06
C LEU A 230 -11.14 -1.71 -10.74
N LEU A 231 -10.16 -2.58 -10.49
CA LEU A 231 -8.84 -2.20 -9.97
C LEU A 231 -7.68 -2.61 -10.88
N GLN A 232 -6.55 -1.90 -10.76
CA GLN A 232 -5.30 -2.14 -11.49
C GLN A 232 -5.50 -2.36 -12.99
N PRO A 233 -6.17 -1.44 -13.70
CA PRO A 233 -6.44 -1.64 -15.11
C PRO A 233 -5.17 -1.48 -15.95
N ARG A 234 -5.01 -2.33 -16.97
CA ARG A 234 -3.92 -2.23 -17.95
C ARG A 234 -4.39 -2.71 -19.31
N MET A 235 -4.05 -1.94 -20.34
CA MET A 235 -4.27 -2.28 -21.74
C MET A 235 -3.11 -3.14 -22.25
N MET A 236 -3.44 -4.28 -22.83
CA MET A 236 -2.51 -5.18 -23.50
C MET A 236 -2.26 -4.75 -24.94
N PRO A 237 -1.15 -5.18 -25.58
CA PRO A 237 -0.84 -4.83 -26.97
C PRO A 237 -1.91 -5.21 -28.01
N ASP A 238 -2.75 -6.20 -27.71
CA ASP A 238 -3.86 -6.64 -28.56
C ASP A 238 -5.14 -5.79 -28.40
N GLY A 239 -5.09 -4.74 -27.56
CA GLY A 239 -6.24 -3.90 -27.23
C GLY A 239 -7.15 -4.50 -26.16
N SER A 240 -6.82 -5.66 -25.59
CA SER A 240 -7.60 -6.21 -24.47
C SER A 240 -7.29 -5.48 -23.17
N LEU A 241 -8.33 -5.23 -22.38
CA LEU A 241 -8.26 -4.58 -21.07
C LEU A 241 -8.26 -5.66 -19.99
N ILE A 242 -7.23 -5.68 -19.14
CA ILE A 242 -7.15 -6.59 -17.99
C ILE A 242 -7.26 -5.76 -16.72
N TYR A 243 -8.05 -6.24 -15.76
CA TYR A 243 -8.29 -5.58 -14.48
C TYR A 243 -8.73 -6.60 -13.41
N ILE A 244 -8.60 -6.22 -12.14
CA ILE A 244 -9.16 -6.96 -11.02
C ILE A 244 -10.59 -6.47 -10.80
N ARG A 245 -11.56 -7.39 -10.82
CA ARG A 245 -12.93 -7.13 -10.39
C ARG A 245 -13.12 -7.63 -8.97
N ARG A 246 -13.64 -6.79 -8.08
CA ARG A 246 -14.06 -7.21 -6.72
C ARG A 246 -15.43 -6.64 -6.38
N PRO A 247 -16.23 -7.27 -5.51
CA PRO A 247 -17.48 -6.70 -5.04
C PRO A 247 -17.24 -5.35 -4.35
N TYR A 248 -18.04 -4.36 -4.71
CA TYR A 248 -17.99 -3.04 -4.10
C TYR A 248 -18.46 -3.14 -2.65
N GLN A 249 -17.60 -2.73 -1.74
CA GLN A 249 -17.97 -2.56 -0.34
C GLN A 249 -18.10 -1.08 -0.09
N GLN A 250 -19.33 -0.60 0.01
CA GLN A 250 -19.59 0.74 0.48
C GLN A 250 -18.95 0.87 1.85
N GLN A 251 -17.92 1.72 1.93
CA GLN A 251 -17.29 2.05 3.19
C GLN A 251 -18.42 2.62 4.06
N GLN A 252 -18.87 1.83 5.04
CA GLN A 252 -19.86 2.27 6.03
C GLN A 252 -19.17 3.27 6.94
N THR A 253 -18.76 4.42 6.38
CA THR A 253 -18.05 5.47 7.10
C THR A 253 -18.95 6.10 8.15
N GLN A 254 -20.26 5.90 8.05
CA GLN A 254 -21.21 6.21 9.10
C GLN A 254 -22.29 5.12 9.07
N ARG A 255 -22.27 4.20 10.05
CA ARG A 255 -23.56 3.61 10.45
C ARG A 255 -24.45 4.81 10.79
N PRO A 256 -25.67 4.93 10.22
CA PRO A 256 -26.58 5.96 10.69
C PRO A 256 -26.68 5.78 12.20
N VAL A 257 -26.32 6.82 12.96
CA VAL A 257 -26.34 6.74 14.42
C VAL A 257 -27.78 6.40 14.80
N SER A 258 -28.00 5.18 15.29
CA SER A 258 -29.33 4.76 15.65
C SER A 258 -29.80 5.64 16.81
N PHE A 259 -31.08 6.01 16.86
CA PHE A 259 -31.65 6.68 18.03
C PHE A 259 -31.37 5.90 19.32
N VAL A 260 -31.24 4.57 19.22
CA VAL A 260 -30.85 3.69 20.32
C VAL A 260 -29.40 3.94 20.76
N ASP A 261 -28.48 4.13 19.81
CA ASP A 261 -27.06 4.40 20.13
C ASP A 261 -26.90 5.75 20.82
N VAL A 262 -27.60 6.79 20.34
CA VAL A 262 -27.63 8.12 21.00
C VAL A 262 -28.21 8.02 22.42
N LEU A 263 -29.33 7.30 22.58
CA LEU A 263 -29.96 7.14 23.89
C LEU A 263 -29.06 6.37 24.87
N MET A 264 -28.39 5.31 24.39
CA MET A 264 -27.42 4.55 25.18
C MET A 264 -26.22 5.40 25.56
N ASP A 265 -25.72 6.25 24.66
CA ASP A 265 -24.62 7.15 24.96
C ASP A 265 -24.99 8.22 25.99
N VAL A 266 -26.19 8.81 25.91
CA VAL A 266 -26.70 9.76 26.92
C VAL A 266 -26.88 9.08 28.27
N LEU A 267 -27.43 7.86 28.30
CA LEU A 267 -27.67 7.10 29.53
C LEU A 267 -26.36 6.63 30.19
N LEU A 268 -25.38 6.22 29.38
CA LEU A 268 -24.08 5.74 29.86
C LEU A 268 -23.07 6.86 30.10
N PHE A 269 -23.35 8.09 29.65
CA PHE A 269 -22.44 9.23 29.80
C PHE A 269 -22.00 9.47 31.26
N PRO A 270 -22.90 9.50 32.26
CA PRO A 270 -22.50 9.72 33.65
C PRO A 270 -21.58 8.61 34.18
N TYR A 271 -21.86 7.36 33.81
CA TYR A 271 -21.03 6.21 34.20
C TYR A 271 -19.65 6.27 33.53
N ARG A 272 -19.59 6.58 32.24
CA ARG A 272 -18.32 6.75 31.51
C ARG A 272 -17.50 7.90 32.10
N LEU A 273 -18.14 9.02 32.45
CA LEU A 273 -17.48 10.16 33.07
C LEU A 273 -16.89 9.80 34.45
N LEU A 274 -17.66 9.13 35.31
CA LEU A 274 -17.19 8.65 36.61
C LEU A 274 -16.00 7.68 36.46
N ARG A 275 -16.07 6.77 35.50
CA ARG A 275 -14.99 5.83 35.18
C ARG A 275 -13.71 6.57 34.74
N THR A 276 -13.85 7.64 33.95
CA THR A 276 -12.72 8.50 33.56
C THR A 276 -12.08 9.17 34.77
N PHE A 277 -12.87 9.67 35.73
CA PHE A 277 -12.34 10.22 36.98
C PHE A 277 -11.57 9.17 37.79
N VAL A 278 -12.07 7.94 37.91
CA VAL A 278 -11.37 6.84 38.60
C VAL A 278 -10.02 6.55 37.94
N TYR A 279 -9.97 6.48 36.60
CA TYR A 279 -8.70 6.27 35.90
C TYR A 279 -7.75 7.47 35.99
N PHE A 280 -8.28 8.69 35.98
CA PHE A 280 -7.50 9.91 36.17
C PHE A 280 -6.83 9.90 37.55
N PHE A 281 -7.57 9.63 38.63
CA PHE A 281 -6.98 9.54 39.97
C PHE A 281 -6.03 8.36 40.12
N ASN A 282 -6.33 7.22 39.48
CA ASN A 282 -5.43 6.06 39.47
C ASN A 282 -4.10 6.39 38.79
N PHE A 283 -4.14 7.13 37.69
CA PHE A 283 -2.94 7.65 37.02
C PHE A 283 -2.17 8.62 37.92
N MET A 284 -2.86 9.58 38.56
CA MET A 284 -2.22 10.51 39.50
C MET A 284 -1.57 9.78 40.68
N SER A 285 -2.21 8.77 41.24
CA SER A 285 -1.64 7.98 42.34
C SER A 285 -0.42 7.17 41.89
N MET A 286 -0.46 6.58 40.70
CA MET A 286 0.70 5.93 40.11
C MET A 286 1.85 6.91 39.87
N MET A 287 1.55 8.11 39.38
CA MET A 287 2.54 9.15 39.05
C MET A 287 3.23 9.76 40.27
N PHE A 288 2.49 10.02 41.35
CA PHE A 288 3.03 10.73 42.53
C PHE A 288 3.33 9.83 43.73
N ALA A 289 2.59 8.74 43.91
CA ALA A 289 2.74 7.82 45.05
C ALA A 289 3.37 6.46 44.66
N GLY A 290 3.56 6.21 43.36
CA GLY A 290 4.17 4.97 42.85
C GLY A 290 3.30 3.72 43.02
N LYS A 291 2.03 3.87 43.45
CA LYS A 291 1.11 2.76 43.69
C LYS A 291 -0.24 3.07 43.04
N PRO A 292 -0.84 2.13 42.28
CA PRO A 292 -2.18 2.32 41.74
C PRO A 292 -3.22 2.29 42.87
N LEU A 293 -4.30 3.06 42.72
CA LEU A 293 -5.47 3.01 43.60
C LEU A 293 -6.30 1.76 43.37
N ILE A 294 -6.16 1.11 42.22
CA ILE A 294 -6.87 -0.12 41.86
C ILE A 294 -5.89 -1.28 42.01
N SER A 295 -6.02 -2.07 43.09
CA SER A 295 -5.12 -3.21 43.38
C SER A 295 -5.45 -4.49 42.61
N ALA A 296 -6.53 -4.52 41.85
CA ALA A 296 -6.95 -5.68 41.05
C ALA A 296 -6.89 -5.35 39.55
N GLY A 297 -5.90 -5.91 38.86
CA GLY A 297 -5.90 -6.04 37.40
C GLY A 297 -5.97 -4.73 36.62
N GLY A 298 -4.99 -3.84 36.82
CA GLY A 298 -4.75 -2.75 35.87
C GLY A 298 -4.67 -3.28 34.43
N PRO A 299 -5.12 -2.52 33.43
CA PRO A 299 -5.20 -3.01 32.06
C PRO A 299 -3.83 -3.53 31.64
N LEU A 300 -3.80 -4.79 31.18
CA LEU A 300 -2.64 -5.41 30.55
C LEU A 300 -2.02 -4.37 29.64
N SER A 301 -0.79 -3.96 29.98
CA SER A 301 0.05 -3.07 29.19
C SER A 301 -0.22 -3.38 27.73
N ALA A 302 -0.85 -2.44 27.02
CA ALA A 302 -1.29 -2.64 25.66
C ALA A 302 -0.11 -3.25 24.91
N LYS A 303 -0.19 -4.55 24.59
CA LYS A 303 0.79 -5.23 23.76
C LYS A 303 0.94 -4.32 22.57
N LYS A 304 2.14 -3.74 22.40
CA LYS A 304 2.54 -2.87 21.30
C LYS A 304 1.65 -3.17 20.10
N GLN A 305 0.63 -2.33 19.89
CA GLN A 305 -0.23 -2.43 18.72
C GLN A 305 0.64 -1.94 17.56
N ALA A 306 1.52 -2.81 17.07
CA ALA A 306 1.94 -2.76 15.69
C ALA A 306 0.63 -2.72 14.89
N ASN A 307 0.44 -1.63 14.14
CA ASN A 307 -0.82 -1.30 13.49
C ASN A 307 -1.33 -2.56 12.75
N PRO A 308 -2.36 -3.26 13.26
CA PRO A 308 -2.67 -4.61 12.82
C PRO A 308 -3.37 -4.59 11.45
N TYR A 309 -3.47 -3.45 10.80
CA TYR A 309 -4.20 -3.26 9.56
C TYR A 309 -3.25 -2.80 8.46
N LEU A 310 -3.07 -3.63 7.43
CA LEU A 310 -2.45 -3.23 6.18
C LEU A 310 -3.57 -2.68 5.28
N MET A 311 -3.46 -1.42 4.85
CA MET A 311 -4.40 -0.85 3.88
C MET A 311 -4.04 -1.32 2.46
N LEU A 312 -4.75 -2.35 1.98
CA LEU A 312 -4.67 -2.86 0.61
C LEU A 312 -5.84 -2.29 -0.21
N TRP A 313 -5.57 -1.42 -1.18
CA TRP A 313 -6.57 -0.84 -2.09
C TRP A 313 -7.80 -0.23 -1.38
N GLY A 314 -7.55 0.54 -0.33
CA GLY A 314 -8.58 1.18 0.49
C GLY A 314 -9.27 0.27 1.52
N GLN A 315 -8.83 -1.00 1.66
CA GLN A 315 -9.33 -1.90 2.70
C GLN A 315 -8.26 -2.24 3.74
N ALA A 316 -8.62 -2.10 5.01
CA ALA A 316 -7.81 -2.52 6.14
C ALA A 316 -7.86 -4.06 6.27
N VAL A 317 -6.79 -4.73 5.88
CA VAL A 317 -6.61 -6.17 6.08
C VAL A 317 -5.92 -6.41 7.42
N ASP A 318 -6.59 -7.15 8.31
CA ASP A 318 -6.08 -7.50 9.64
C ASP A 318 -4.91 -8.49 9.54
N THR A 319 -3.69 -7.99 9.68
CA THR A 319 -2.43 -8.73 9.61
C THR A 319 -2.28 -9.73 10.77
N GLN A 320 -2.91 -9.52 11.92
CA GLN A 320 -2.83 -10.44 13.06
C GLN A 320 -3.64 -11.71 12.84
N LYS A 321 -4.80 -11.62 12.20
CA LYS A 321 -5.57 -12.81 11.78
C LYS A 321 -4.80 -13.65 10.77
N VAL A 322 -4.09 -12.98 9.86
CA VAL A 322 -3.28 -13.63 8.81
C VAL A 322 -2.08 -14.37 9.43
N LEU A 323 -1.37 -13.73 10.38
CA LEU A 323 -0.22 -14.30 11.08
C LEU A 323 -0.59 -15.47 12.01
N ASN A 324 -1.75 -15.39 12.68
CA ASN A 324 -2.18 -16.43 13.61
C ASN A 324 -2.63 -17.71 12.89
N GLN A 325 -3.13 -17.62 11.65
CA GLN A 325 -3.47 -18.78 10.83
C GLN A 325 -2.23 -19.57 10.36
N ASP A 326 -1.07 -18.92 10.27
CA ASP A 326 0.18 -19.57 9.87
C ASP A 326 0.74 -20.50 10.97
N ARG A 327 0.28 -20.38 12.22
CA ARG A 327 0.70 -21.25 13.35
C ARG A 327 0.08 -22.64 13.33
N ASP A 328 -1.00 -22.85 12.57
CA ASP A 328 -1.84 -24.06 12.69
C ASP A 328 -1.50 -25.15 11.65
N GLY A 329 -0.39 -25.04 10.92
CA GLY A 329 0.12 -26.08 10.01
C GLY A 329 -0.77 -26.44 8.81
N SER A 330 -1.95 -25.84 8.68
CA SER A 330 -2.85 -26.02 7.53
C SER A 330 -2.30 -25.34 6.28
N ALA A 331 -2.62 -25.89 5.09
CA ALA A 331 -2.25 -25.29 3.82
C ALA A 331 -2.66 -23.81 3.77
N LYS A 332 -1.70 -22.94 3.46
CA LYS A 332 -1.85 -21.48 3.46
C LYS A 332 -3.03 -21.07 2.56
N LYS A 333 -4.13 -20.61 3.17
CA LYS A 333 -5.32 -20.11 2.44
C LYS A 333 -5.01 -18.78 1.72
N PRO A 334 -5.63 -18.47 0.58
CA PRO A 334 -5.50 -17.15 -0.04
C PRO A 334 -5.82 -16.00 0.92
N LEU A 335 -5.14 -14.87 0.78
CA LEU A 335 -5.39 -13.69 1.63
C LEU A 335 -6.69 -12.99 1.26
N VAL A 336 -7.00 -12.97 -0.03
CA VAL A 336 -8.21 -12.33 -0.58
C VAL A 336 -9.32 -13.35 -0.87
N PRO A 337 -10.59 -12.95 -0.79
CA PRO A 337 -11.73 -13.80 -1.14
C PRO A 337 -11.74 -14.25 -2.62
N LYS A 338 -12.53 -15.29 -2.94
CA LYS A 338 -12.62 -15.84 -4.32
C LYS A 338 -13.28 -14.87 -5.30
N GLU A 339 -14.07 -13.95 -4.77
CA GLU A 339 -14.81 -12.92 -5.51
C GLU A 339 -13.87 -11.87 -6.13
N TRP A 340 -12.61 -11.82 -5.71
CA TRP A 340 -11.58 -10.99 -6.33
C TRP A 340 -11.02 -11.74 -7.55
N GLN A 341 -11.42 -11.31 -8.73
CA GLN A 341 -11.17 -12.02 -9.98
C GLN A 341 -10.34 -11.18 -10.94
N LEU A 342 -9.39 -11.81 -11.61
CA LEU A 342 -8.70 -11.18 -12.74
C LEU A 342 -9.52 -11.41 -14.01
N ILE A 343 -9.99 -10.33 -14.62
CA ILE A 343 -10.83 -10.34 -15.81
C ILE A 343 -10.04 -9.79 -16.99
N ARG A 344 -10.21 -10.41 -18.16
CA ARG A 344 -9.78 -9.88 -19.46
C ARG A 344 -11.02 -9.57 -20.28
N ARG A 345 -11.16 -8.29 -20.63
CA ARG A 345 -12.19 -7.76 -21.52
C ARG A 345 -11.59 -7.50 -22.88
N GLN A 346 -12.15 -8.11 -23.91
CA GLN A 346 -11.72 -7.93 -25.29
C GLN A 346 -12.23 -6.59 -25.86
N PRO A 347 -11.65 -6.11 -26.99
CA PRO A 347 -12.12 -4.89 -27.65
C PRO A 347 -13.61 -4.93 -28.06
N ASP A 348 -14.16 -6.12 -28.31
CA ASP A 348 -15.58 -6.34 -28.63
C ASP A 348 -16.50 -6.26 -27.38
N GLY A 349 -15.92 -6.13 -26.18
CA GLY A 349 -16.62 -6.10 -24.91
C GLY A 349 -16.86 -7.46 -24.27
N SER A 350 -16.45 -8.56 -24.89
CA SER A 350 -16.55 -9.90 -24.30
C SER A 350 -15.57 -10.07 -23.14
N GLU A 351 -16.01 -10.74 -22.08
CA GLU A 351 -15.23 -10.89 -20.85
C GLU A 351 -14.89 -12.35 -20.57
N SER A 352 -13.67 -12.58 -20.11
CA SER A 352 -13.19 -13.89 -19.69
C SER A 352 -12.43 -13.78 -18.38
N LYS A 353 -12.73 -14.71 -17.47
CA LYS A 353 -12.01 -14.82 -16.20
C LYS A 353 -10.68 -15.54 -16.40
N LEU A 354 -9.60 -14.94 -15.91
CA LEU A 354 -8.25 -15.50 -15.94
C LEU A 354 -7.88 -16.20 -14.64
N ALA A 355 -8.26 -15.66 -13.49
CA ALA A 355 -7.93 -16.22 -12.18
C ALA A 355 -8.92 -15.75 -11.09
N ASP A 356 -9.01 -16.52 -10.00
CA ASP A 356 -9.70 -16.17 -8.76
C ASP A 356 -8.67 -15.83 -7.67
N ASN A 357 -9.12 -15.19 -6.58
CA ASN A 357 -8.29 -14.79 -5.44
C ASN A 357 -7.13 -13.85 -5.82
N VAL A 358 -7.38 -12.85 -6.67
CA VAL A 358 -6.29 -11.97 -7.16
C VAL A 358 -6.20 -10.68 -6.36
N LEU A 359 -5.09 -10.48 -5.65
CA LEU A 359 -4.80 -9.28 -4.87
C LEU A 359 -4.06 -8.21 -5.68
N SER A 360 -3.04 -8.63 -6.43
CA SER A 360 -2.25 -7.77 -7.30
C SER A 360 -1.79 -8.59 -8.50
N TRP A 361 -1.70 -7.94 -9.65
CA TRP A 361 -1.23 -8.58 -10.87
C TRP A 361 -0.27 -7.67 -11.65
N SER A 362 0.49 -8.26 -12.57
CA SER A 362 1.29 -7.53 -13.54
C SER A 362 1.50 -8.38 -14.79
N ALA A 363 1.71 -7.72 -15.92
CA ALA A 363 2.11 -8.36 -17.17
C ALA A 363 3.25 -7.62 -17.86
N CYS A 364 4.03 -8.35 -18.66
CA CYS A 364 5.04 -7.77 -19.55
C CYS A 364 4.49 -7.61 -20.98
N SER A 365 5.24 -6.91 -21.84
CA SER A 365 4.95 -6.77 -23.28
C SER A 365 4.78 -8.09 -24.00
N ALA A 366 5.50 -9.13 -23.58
CA ALA A 366 5.45 -10.46 -24.19
C ALA A 366 4.13 -11.21 -23.89
N GLY A 367 3.24 -10.63 -23.08
CA GLY A 367 1.95 -11.22 -22.73
C GLY A 367 2.02 -12.19 -21.55
N THR A 368 3.18 -12.36 -20.91
CA THR A 368 3.29 -13.13 -19.67
C THR A 368 2.56 -12.39 -18.55
N ILE A 369 1.57 -13.06 -17.96
CA ILE A 369 0.78 -12.53 -16.85
C ILE A 369 1.21 -13.26 -15.57
N ALA A 370 1.47 -12.50 -14.51
CA ALA A 370 1.64 -13.02 -13.17
C ALA A 370 0.66 -12.34 -12.21
N TRP A 371 0.27 -13.04 -11.15
CA TRP A 371 -0.58 -12.49 -10.10
C TRP A 371 -0.24 -13.10 -8.75
N THR A 372 -0.70 -12.46 -7.69
CA THR A 372 -0.59 -12.99 -6.33
C THR A 372 -1.95 -12.99 -5.65
N ASP A 373 -2.15 -13.98 -4.78
CA ASP A 373 -3.27 -14.07 -3.85
C ASP A 373 -2.94 -13.50 -2.46
N GLY A 374 -1.76 -12.89 -2.31
CA GLY A 374 -1.21 -12.38 -1.06
C GLY A 374 -0.31 -13.37 -0.31
N ARG A 375 -0.17 -14.62 -0.76
CA ARG A 375 0.73 -15.62 -0.15
C ARG A 375 1.62 -16.34 -1.15
N SER A 376 1.11 -16.57 -2.34
CA SER A 376 1.82 -17.20 -3.43
C SER A 376 1.79 -16.32 -4.66
N LEU A 377 2.83 -16.46 -5.47
CA LEU A 377 2.99 -15.80 -6.75
C LEU A 377 2.75 -16.84 -7.84
N TYR A 378 1.85 -16.53 -8.77
CA TYR A 378 1.40 -17.42 -9.83
C TYR A 378 1.75 -16.83 -11.19
N ARG A 379 2.07 -17.71 -12.14
CA ARG A 379 2.20 -17.41 -13.57
C ARG A 379 1.03 -17.97 -14.35
N LEU A 380 0.52 -17.22 -15.33
CA LEU A 380 -0.41 -17.76 -16.32
C LEU A 380 0.40 -18.46 -17.41
N LYS A 381 0.19 -19.75 -17.58
CA LYS A 381 0.70 -20.48 -18.73
C LYS A 381 -0.17 -20.19 -19.96
N PRO A 382 0.36 -20.40 -21.19
CA PRO A 382 -0.41 -20.23 -22.42
C PRO A 382 -1.68 -21.10 -22.49
N ASP A 383 -1.70 -22.24 -21.79
CA ASP A 383 -2.83 -23.15 -21.66
C ASP A 383 -3.89 -22.70 -20.63
N ARG A 384 -3.76 -21.49 -20.08
CA ARG A 384 -4.57 -20.90 -18.99
C ARG A 384 -4.45 -21.63 -17.65
N GLN A 385 -3.50 -22.54 -17.48
CA GLN A 385 -3.19 -23.09 -16.17
C GLN A 385 -2.30 -22.14 -15.37
N SER A 386 -2.43 -22.19 -14.04
CA SER A 386 -1.60 -21.42 -13.14
C SER A 386 -0.45 -22.26 -12.60
N GLU A 387 0.73 -21.65 -12.50
CA GLU A 387 1.91 -22.28 -11.91
C GLU A 387 2.47 -21.40 -10.79
N VAL A 388 2.79 -22.00 -9.65
CA VAL A 388 3.38 -21.29 -8.52
C VAL A 388 4.86 -21.02 -8.81
N ILE A 389 5.24 -19.74 -8.80
CA ILE A 389 6.63 -19.29 -8.98
C ILE A 389 7.33 -19.18 -7.62
N ALA A 390 6.65 -18.59 -6.63
CA ALA A 390 7.21 -18.30 -5.32
C ALA A 390 6.12 -18.27 -4.26
N SER A 391 6.50 -18.41 -2.99
CA SER A 391 5.60 -18.24 -1.86
C SER A 391 6.31 -17.42 -0.78
N ALA A 392 5.59 -16.47 -0.22
CA ALA A 392 6.08 -15.57 0.83
C ALA A 392 4.93 -15.23 1.78
N ASP A 393 5.26 -14.59 2.89
CA ASP A 393 4.23 -14.11 3.79
C ASP A 393 3.79 -12.70 3.35
N LEU A 394 2.51 -12.51 3.02
CA LEU A 394 1.94 -11.21 2.68
C LEU A 394 2.64 -10.53 1.49
N ILE A 395 2.36 -11.00 0.28
CA ILE A 395 2.81 -10.37 -0.98
C ILE A 395 1.82 -9.25 -1.32
N GLU A 396 2.30 -8.01 -1.42
CA GLU A 396 1.46 -6.81 -1.53
C GLU A 396 1.38 -6.28 -2.96
N ARG A 397 2.52 -6.30 -3.67
CA ARG A 397 2.70 -5.73 -5.02
C ARG A 397 3.63 -6.62 -5.82
N ILE A 398 3.42 -6.68 -7.13
CA ILE A 398 4.28 -7.43 -8.05
C ILE A 398 4.55 -6.64 -9.32
N ALA A 399 5.70 -6.87 -9.94
CA ALA A 399 6.07 -6.35 -11.26
C ALA A 399 6.78 -7.44 -12.07
N VAL A 400 6.24 -7.76 -13.25
CA VAL A 400 6.87 -8.70 -14.20
C VAL A 400 7.91 -7.95 -15.00
N LEU A 401 9.16 -8.41 -14.95
CA LEU A 401 10.33 -7.75 -15.54
C LEU A 401 10.61 -8.25 -16.96
N SER A 402 10.40 -9.54 -17.22
CA SER A 402 10.47 -10.18 -18.54
C SER A 402 9.64 -11.45 -18.63
#